data_AF-A0A5N9GM49-F1
#
_entry.id   AF-A0A5N9GM49-F1
#
_cell.length_a   1.000
_cell.length_b   1.000
_cell.length_c   1.000
_cell.angle_alpha   90.00
_cell.angle_beta   90.00
_cell.angle_gamma   90.00
#
_symmetry.space_group_name_H-M   'P 1'
#
loop_
_entity.id
_entity.type
_entity.pdbx_description
1 polymer ?
#
loop_
_entity_poly.entity_id
_entity_poly.type
_entity_poly.pdbx_seq_one_letter_code
_entity_poly.pdbx_strand_id
1 'polypeptide(L)'
;MSGETRKFWDRFLTGNSDTGDSSPREGARSRWGRKTRSLWGEQFNLVDSGLDEVQVVRFVNDLLERYNRLKESSERQGTSQQVSSYLQRVMGEIQQVESTITAQIRRDSESEAARFLEEARNQAQGIIAQARAEATQIAGQEAEAILAASRKKAEIAEGQVRLQAQLMLEKARSQLQGHIRHEGSEAYRRLLNALKDLGTEAQRLEDEWQRRPARLWEEDDFKVILDADDLDSPTGTGRSGAV
;
A
#
# COMPACT_ATOMS: atom_id res chain seq x y z
N MET A 1 8.25 -77.83 -17.44
CA MET A 1 8.34 -76.56 -18.20
C MET A 1 7.67 -76.76 -19.55
N SER A 2 6.64 -75.95 -19.80
CA SER A 2 5.65 -75.88 -20.89
C SER A 2 5.07 -77.19 -21.45
N GLY A 3 3.80 -77.46 -21.10
CA GLY A 3 2.99 -78.58 -21.61
C GLY A 3 2.43 -78.39 -23.04
N GLU A 4 2.80 -77.34 -23.76
CA GLU A 4 2.37 -77.12 -25.16
C GLU A 4 3.25 -77.86 -26.17
N THR A 5 4.53 -78.08 -25.87
CA THR A 5 5.43 -78.83 -26.76
C THR A 5 5.11 -80.31 -26.82
N ARG A 6 4.56 -80.91 -25.74
CA ARG A 6 4.07 -82.31 -25.77
C ARG A 6 2.85 -82.50 -26.66
N LYS A 7 1.93 -81.53 -26.71
CA LYS A 7 0.70 -81.59 -27.53
C LYS A 7 0.99 -81.46 -29.03
N PHE A 8 2.05 -80.75 -29.39
CA PHE A 8 2.51 -80.63 -30.77
C PHE A 8 3.03 -81.97 -31.32
N TRP A 9 3.79 -82.73 -30.52
CA TRP A 9 4.31 -84.04 -30.93
C TRP A 9 3.23 -85.14 -31.00
N ASP A 10 2.22 -85.09 -30.13
CA ASP A 10 1.14 -86.09 -30.11
C ASP A 10 0.21 -85.99 -31.34
N ARG A 11 -0.03 -84.76 -31.83
CA ARG A 11 -0.86 -84.47 -33.01
C ARG A 11 -0.15 -84.80 -34.33
N PHE A 12 1.17 -84.96 -34.32
CA PHE A 12 1.95 -85.35 -35.50
C PHE A 12 2.04 -86.88 -35.65
N LEU A 13 1.90 -87.62 -34.54
CA LEU A 13 1.99 -89.09 -34.53
C LEU A 13 0.64 -89.80 -34.71
N THR A 14 -0.48 -89.12 -34.45
CA THR A 14 -1.84 -89.65 -34.67
C THR A 14 -2.45 -89.06 -35.93
N GLY A 15 -2.53 -89.89 -36.98
CA GLY A 15 -2.95 -89.50 -38.32
C GLY A 15 -4.37 -88.92 -38.38
N ASN A 16 -4.51 -87.80 -39.09
CA ASN A 16 -5.79 -87.23 -39.46
C ASN A 16 -6.26 -87.89 -40.77
N SER A 17 -7.00 -88.99 -40.63
CA SER A 17 -7.79 -89.58 -41.71
C SER A 17 -9.18 -88.95 -41.71
N ASP A 18 -9.42 -88.00 -42.60
CA ASP A 18 -10.78 -87.70 -43.05
C ASP A 18 -10.73 -86.85 -44.32
N THR A 19 -10.95 -87.51 -45.46
CA THR A 19 -11.67 -87.00 -46.63
C THR A 19 -11.88 -88.21 -47.54
N GLY A 20 -13.03 -88.86 -47.39
CA GLY A 20 -13.57 -89.68 -48.45
C GLY A 20 -14.17 -88.76 -49.52
N ASP A 21 -13.76 -88.92 -50.76
CA ASP A 21 -14.72 -88.92 -51.85
C ASP A 21 -14.23 -89.74 -53.06
N SER A 22 -15.13 -90.63 -53.44
CA SER A 22 -15.34 -91.49 -54.59
C SER A 22 -14.67 -91.13 -55.94
N SER A 23 -13.82 -92.05 -56.41
CA SER A 23 -13.69 -92.68 -57.76
C SER A 23 -14.62 -92.21 -58.92
N PRO A 24 -14.27 -92.40 -60.24
CA PRO A 24 -13.53 -93.58 -60.74
C PRO A 24 -12.61 -93.48 -62.00
N ARG A 25 -11.76 -94.52 -62.10
CA ARG A 25 -11.27 -95.26 -63.30
C ARG A 25 -10.26 -94.59 -64.27
N GLU A 26 -9.04 -95.14 -64.28
CA GLU A 26 -8.51 -95.94 -65.40
C GLU A 26 -7.15 -96.60 -65.08
N GLY A 27 -6.96 -97.85 -65.52
CA GLY A 27 -5.64 -98.39 -65.92
C GLY A 27 -4.73 -98.99 -64.84
N ALA A 28 -4.87 -100.30 -64.60
CA ALA A 28 -3.90 -101.12 -63.86
C ALA A 28 -2.54 -101.25 -64.59
N ARG A 29 -1.42 -101.22 -63.84
CA ARG A 29 -0.27 -102.15 -63.94
C ARG A 29 0.80 -101.84 -62.88
N SER A 30 1.06 -102.80 -62.01
CA SER A 30 2.01 -102.78 -60.89
C SER A 30 3.47 -102.92 -61.36
N ARG A 31 4.43 -102.16 -60.78
CA ARG A 31 5.82 -102.63 -60.59
C ARG A 31 6.66 -101.68 -59.68
N TRP A 32 6.87 -102.08 -58.43
CA TRP A 32 8.02 -101.76 -57.54
C TRP A 32 8.57 -100.31 -57.54
N GLY A 33 8.07 -99.45 -56.64
CA GLY A 33 8.60 -98.10 -56.39
C GLY A 33 8.91 -97.87 -54.91
N ARG A 34 10.14 -97.47 -54.59
CA ARG A 34 10.63 -97.16 -53.23
C ARG A 34 9.75 -96.09 -52.56
N LYS A 35 9.39 -96.29 -51.29
CA LYS A 35 8.64 -95.29 -50.50
C LYS A 35 9.62 -94.22 -50.02
N THR A 36 9.41 -92.96 -50.40
CA THR A 36 10.15 -91.79 -49.89
C THR A 36 9.27 -90.98 -48.93
N ARG A 37 9.85 -90.42 -47.86
CA ARG A 37 9.18 -89.51 -46.92
C ARG A 37 9.85 -88.14 -46.95
N SER A 38 9.05 -87.08 -47.04
CA SER A 38 9.54 -85.71 -46.93
C SER A 38 9.54 -85.28 -45.46
N LEU A 39 10.70 -84.84 -44.96
CA LEU A 39 10.86 -84.29 -43.62
C LEU A 39 11.75 -83.04 -43.73
N TRP A 40 11.35 -81.94 -43.09
CA TRP A 40 12.12 -80.68 -43.08
C TRP A 40 12.43 -80.11 -44.49
N GLY A 41 11.59 -80.43 -45.48
CA GLY A 41 11.75 -79.95 -46.86
C GLY A 41 12.67 -80.79 -47.75
N GLU A 42 13.32 -81.83 -47.22
CA GLU A 42 14.10 -82.80 -48.01
C GLU A 42 13.42 -84.18 -48.06
N GLN A 43 13.65 -84.90 -49.17
CA GLN A 43 13.12 -86.24 -49.40
C GLN A 43 14.13 -87.29 -48.91
N PHE A 44 13.69 -88.14 -47.99
CA PHE A 44 14.47 -89.23 -47.44
C PHE A 44 13.90 -90.58 -47.88
N ASN A 45 14.79 -91.54 -48.14
CA ASN A 45 14.37 -92.91 -48.47
C ASN A 45 13.94 -93.67 -47.20
N LEU A 46 12.83 -94.40 -47.27
CA LEU A 46 12.39 -95.28 -46.19
C LEU A 46 13.02 -96.67 -46.36
N VAL A 47 13.76 -97.11 -45.35
CA VAL A 47 14.39 -98.42 -45.20
C VAL A 47 13.63 -99.21 -44.12
N ASP A 48 13.76 -100.53 -44.06
CA ASP A 48 12.93 -101.40 -43.21
C ASP A 48 12.97 -101.07 -41.70
N SER A 49 14.00 -100.36 -41.22
CA SER A 49 14.14 -99.88 -39.85
C SER A 49 13.87 -98.38 -39.65
N GLY A 50 13.43 -97.64 -40.68
CA GLY A 50 13.14 -96.20 -40.58
C GLY A 50 13.66 -95.37 -41.75
N LEU A 51 14.16 -94.16 -41.49
CA LEU A 51 14.80 -93.32 -42.50
C LEU A 51 16.24 -93.79 -42.72
N ASP A 52 16.75 -93.65 -43.95
CA ASP A 52 18.15 -93.96 -44.27
C ASP A 52 19.12 -93.11 -43.42
N GLU A 53 19.79 -93.75 -42.47
CA GLU A 53 20.67 -93.13 -41.48
C GLU A 53 21.81 -92.34 -42.16
N VAL A 54 22.32 -92.82 -43.29
CA VAL A 54 23.38 -92.15 -44.04
C VAL A 54 22.92 -90.79 -44.59
N GLN A 55 21.66 -90.70 -45.04
CA GLN A 55 21.09 -89.45 -45.54
C GLN A 55 20.80 -88.46 -44.42
N VAL A 56 20.29 -88.95 -43.28
CA VAL A 56 20.00 -88.12 -42.12
C VAL A 56 21.29 -87.58 -41.50
N VAL A 57 22.33 -88.41 -41.35
CA VAL A 57 23.64 -87.96 -40.83
C VAL A 57 24.26 -86.91 -41.74
N ARG A 58 24.18 -87.09 -43.07
CA ARG A 58 24.67 -86.08 -44.02
C ARG A 58 23.91 -84.76 -43.90
N PHE A 59 22.58 -84.80 -43.81
CA PHE A 59 21.75 -83.62 -43.64
C PHE A 59 22.05 -82.89 -42.32
N VAL A 60 22.18 -83.63 -41.21
CA VAL A 60 22.51 -83.04 -39.90
C VAL A 60 23.92 -82.43 -39.91
N ASN A 61 24.88 -83.08 -40.56
CA ASN A 61 26.23 -82.53 -40.72
C ASN A 61 26.22 -81.24 -41.57
N ASP A 62 25.49 -81.22 -42.68
CA ASP A 62 25.30 -80.02 -43.49
C ASP A 62 24.62 -78.89 -42.70
N LEU A 63 23.66 -79.22 -41.84
CA LEU A 63 22.98 -78.26 -40.98
C LEU A 63 23.93 -77.68 -39.91
N LEU A 64 24.73 -78.54 -39.27
CA LEU A 64 25.74 -78.14 -38.29
C LEU A 64 26.83 -77.30 -38.95
N GLU A 65 27.25 -77.61 -40.16
CA GLU A 65 28.21 -76.80 -40.91
C GLU A 65 27.64 -75.42 -41.29
N ARG A 66 26.36 -75.34 -41.67
CA ARG A 66 25.70 -74.05 -41.96
C ARG A 66 25.58 -73.22 -40.68
N TYR A 67 25.24 -73.85 -39.56
CA TYR A 67 25.19 -73.18 -38.27
C TYR A 67 26.57 -72.68 -37.83
N ASN A 68 27.61 -73.51 -37.96
CA ASN A 68 28.98 -73.14 -37.63
C ASN A 68 29.50 -72.02 -38.55
N ARG A 69 29.20 -72.06 -39.85
CA ARG A 69 29.51 -70.96 -40.79
C ARG A 69 28.79 -69.67 -40.42
N LEU A 70 27.53 -69.74 -39.99
CA LEU A 70 26.78 -68.57 -39.55
C LEU A 70 27.36 -67.99 -38.26
N LYS A 71 27.69 -68.84 -37.29
CA LYS A 71 28.32 -68.45 -36.03
C LYS A 71 29.68 -67.80 -36.26
N GLU A 72 30.55 -68.42 -37.06
CA GLU A 72 31.84 -67.84 -37.45
C GLU A 72 31.68 -66.54 -38.23
N SER A 73 30.65 -66.41 -39.07
CA SER A 73 30.37 -65.15 -39.77
C SER A 73 29.90 -64.06 -38.82
N SER A 74 29.14 -64.38 -37.77
CA SER A 74 28.71 -63.42 -36.74
C SER A 74 29.84 -63.02 -35.79
N GLU A 75 30.81 -63.90 -35.56
CA GLU A 75 32.00 -63.62 -34.75
C GLU A 75 33.05 -62.82 -35.55
N ARG A 76 33.16 -63.05 -36.88
CA ARG A 76 34.05 -62.31 -37.79
C ARG A 76 33.48 -60.95 -38.21
N GLN A 77 32.17 -60.80 -38.30
CA GLN A 77 31.51 -59.51 -38.54
C GLN A 77 31.33 -58.82 -37.19
N GLY A 78 32.19 -57.85 -36.86
CA GLY A 78 32.23 -57.06 -35.62
C GLY A 78 31.00 -56.18 -35.36
N THR A 79 29.80 -56.76 -35.40
CA THR A 79 28.51 -56.17 -35.04
C THR A 79 28.55 -55.61 -33.61
N SER A 80 29.27 -56.25 -32.68
CA SER A 80 29.50 -55.74 -31.32
C SER A 80 30.28 -54.41 -31.29
N GLN A 81 31.33 -54.26 -32.11
CA GLN A 81 32.12 -53.02 -32.17
C GLN A 81 31.34 -51.87 -32.81
N GLN A 82 30.59 -52.15 -33.87
CA GLN A 82 29.73 -51.15 -34.51
C GLN A 82 28.62 -50.67 -33.56
N VAL A 83 27.92 -51.60 -32.88
CA VAL A 83 26.91 -51.25 -31.87
C VAL A 83 27.52 -50.46 -30.72
N SER A 84 28.71 -50.84 -30.25
CA SER A 84 29.43 -50.11 -29.21
C SER A 84 29.78 -48.67 -29.64
N SER A 85 30.26 -48.47 -30.86
CA SER A 85 30.56 -47.13 -31.40
C SER A 85 29.30 -46.27 -31.58
N TYR A 86 28.17 -46.86 -31.99
CA TYR A 86 26.89 -46.18 -32.09
C TYR A 86 26.36 -45.78 -30.70
N LEU A 87 26.43 -46.67 -29.71
CA LEU A 87 26.04 -46.35 -28.34
C LEU A 87 26.89 -45.23 -27.75
N GLN A 88 28.21 -45.26 -27.97
CA GLN A 88 29.10 -44.21 -27.49
C GLN A 88 28.80 -42.85 -28.15
N ARG A 89 28.47 -42.85 -29.44
CA ARG A 89 28.05 -41.64 -30.16
C ARG A 89 26.71 -41.10 -29.65
N VAL A 90 25.73 -41.97 -29.48
CA VAL A 90 24.40 -41.61 -28.95
C VAL A 90 24.51 -41.10 -27.51
N MET A 91 25.34 -41.70 -26.66
CA MET A 91 25.60 -41.20 -25.31
C MET A 91 26.23 -39.81 -25.32
N GLY A 92 27.18 -39.55 -26.24
CA GLY A 92 27.76 -38.22 -26.41
C GLY A 92 26.75 -37.18 -26.89
N GLU A 93 25.88 -37.55 -27.83
CA GLU A 93 24.78 -36.70 -28.31
C GLU A 93 23.76 -36.41 -27.21
N ILE A 94 23.41 -37.41 -26.38
CA ILE A 94 22.53 -37.24 -25.21
C ILE A 94 23.14 -36.27 -24.20
N GLN A 95 24.43 -36.41 -23.87
CA GLN A 95 25.13 -35.50 -22.96
C GLN A 95 25.17 -34.07 -23.50
N GLN A 96 25.37 -33.91 -24.81
CA GLN A 96 25.36 -32.60 -25.45
C GLN A 96 23.95 -31.98 -25.41
N VAL A 97 22.91 -32.76 -25.68
CA VAL A 97 21.51 -32.31 -25.57
C VAL A 97 21.17 -31.94 -24.13
N GLU A 98 21.55 -32.76 -23.14
CA GLU A 98 21.35 -32.48 -21.72
C GLU A 98 22.04 -31.17 -21.30
N SER A 99 23.28 -30.95 -21.72
CA SER A 99 24.01 -29.70 -21.45
C SER A 99 23.32 -28.48 -22.07
N THR A 100 22.71 -28.65 -23.25
CA THR A 100 22.02 -27.56 -23.95
C THR A 100 20.68 -27.25 -23.27
N ILE A 101 19.93 -28.29 -22.88
CA ILE A 101 18.67 -28.16 -22.16
C ILE A 101 18.90 -27.50 -20.80
N THR A 102 19.88 -27.96 -20.03
CA THR A 102 20.20 -27.37 -18.71
C THR A 102 20.64 -25.92 -18.83
N ALA A 103 21.45 -25.56 -19.83
CA ALA A 103 21.83 -24.17 -20.11
C ALA A 103 20.61 -23.31 -20.51
N GLN A 104 19.68 -23.87 -21.29
CA GLN A 104 18.47 -23.17 -21.71
C GLN A 104 17.52 -22.95 -20.53
N ILE A 105 17.25 -23.98 -19.73
CA ILE A 105 16.44 -23.88 -18.50
C ILE A 105 17.02 -22.82 -17.57
N ARG A 106 18.36 -22.79 -17.42
CA ARG A 106 19.01 -21.77 -16.59
C ARG A 106 18.76 -20.36 -17.12
N ARG A 107 18.97 -20.11 -18.41
CA ARG A 107 18.71 -18.78 -19.01
C ARG A 107 17.25 -18.38 -18.90
N ASP A 108 16.34 -19.31 -19.16
CA ASP A 108 14.90 -19.03 -19.09
C ASP A 108 14.48 -18.73 -17.65
N SER A 109 15.00 -19.48 -16.66
CA SER A 109 14.77 -19.21 -15.24
C SER A 109 15.34 -17.87 -14.78
N GLU A 110 16.52 -17.48 -15.26
CA GLU A 110 17.15 -16.19 -14.95
C GLU A 110 16.34 -15.03 -15.58
N SER A 111 15.86 -15.20 -16.80
CA SER A 111 15.00 -14.25 -17.52
C SER A 111 13.64 -14.07 -16.85
N GLU A 112 12.98 -15.18 -16.48
CA GLU A 112 11.69 -15.13 -15.77
C GLU A 112 11.86 -14.51 -14.39
N ALA A 113 12.90 -14.89 -13.64
CA ALA A 113 13.19 -14.28 -12.34
C ALA A 113 13.43 -12.77 -12.44
N ALA A 114 14.16 -12.32 -13.47
CA ALA A 114 14.36 -10.90 -13.72
C ALA A 114 13.04 -10.18 -14.03
N ARG A 115 12.16 -10.78 -14.84
CA ARG A 115 10.82 -10.23 -15.13
C ARG A 115 9.96 -10.13 -13.88
N PHE A 116 9.92 -11.19 -13.06
CA PHE A 116 9.19 -11.17 -11.80
C PHE A 116 9.70 -10.10 -10.84
N LEU A 117 11.02 -9.93 -10.74
CA LEU A 117 11.63 -8.89 -9.91
C LEU A 117 11.27 -7.48 -10.40
N GLU A 118 11.28 -7.27 -11.71
CA GLU A 118 10.93 -5.97 -12.30
C GLU A 118 9.44 -5.66 -12.12
N GLU A 119 8.56 -6.64 -12.32
CA GLU A 119 7.13 -6.50 -12.07
C GLU A 119 6.84 -6.22 -10.59
N ALA A 120 7.44 -6.98 -9.68
CA ALA A 120 7.31 -6.76 -8.24
C ALA A 120 7.81 -5.37 -7.83
N ARG A 121 8.91 -4.90 -8.43
CA ARG A 121 9.44 -3.55 -8.17
C ARG A 121 8.48 -2.48 -8.67
N ASN A 122 7.93 -2.64 -9.87
CA ASN A 122 6.97 -1.69 -10.43
C ASN A 122 5.67 -1.65 -9.62
N GLN A 123 5.15 -2.80 -9.20
CA GLN A 123 3.98 -2.89 -8.31
C GLN A 123 4.27 -2.22 -6.96
N ALA A 124 5.42 -2.50 -6.34
CA ALA A 124 5.81 -1.87 -5.09
C ALA A 124 5.93 -0.34 -5.22
N GLN A 125 6.51 0.15 -6.31
CA GLN A 125 6.58 1.59 -6.58
C GLN A 125 5.20 2.21 -6.80
N GLY A 126 4.30 1.52 -7.50
CA GLY A 126 2.91 1.93 -7.69
C GLY A 126 2.16 2.05 -6.35
N ILE A 127 2.29 1.05 -5.49
CA ILE A 127 1.69 1.05 -4.15
C ILE A 127 2.26 2.19 -3.30
N ILE A 128 3.57 2.42 -3.32
CA ILE A 128 4.20 3.53 -2.58
C ILE A 128 3.69 4.88 -3.08
N ALA A 129 3.58 5.05 -4.41
CA ALA A 129 3.08 6.30 -4.99
C ALA A 129 1.61 6.54 -4.61
N GLN A 130 0.78 5.51 -4.69
CA GLN A 130 -0.63 5.59 -4.31
C GLN A 130 -0.81 5.87 -2.81
N ALA A 131 -0.09 5.14 -1.94
CA ALA A 131 -0.12 5.37 -0.50
C ALA A 131 0.35 6.79 -0.13
N ARG A 132 1.34 7.33 -0.85
CA ARG A 132 1.76 8.73 -0.66
C ARG A 132 0.67 9.71 -1.08
N ALA A 133 0.04 9.50 -2.24
CA ALA A 133 -1.04 10.36 -2.72
C ALA A 133 -2.21 10.37 -1.73
N GLU A 134 -2.66 9.19 -1.29
CA GLU A 134 -3.73 9.04 -0.29
C GLU A 134 -3.35 9.71 1.05
N ALA A 135 -2.13 9.48 1.54
CA ALA A 135 -1.66 10.13 2.77
C ALA A 135 -1.65 11.66 2.64
N THR A 136 -1.20 12.21 1.50
CA THR A 136 -1.22 13.66 1.28
C THR A 136 -2.64 14.22 1.18
N GLN A 137 -3.57 13.46 0.60
CA GLN A 137 -4.97 13.86 0.49
C GLN A 137 -5.64 13.90 1.86
N ILE A 138 -5.46 12.85 2.67
CA ILE A 138 -6.00 12.77 4.03
C ILE A 138 -5.40 13.89 4.89
N ALA A 139 -4.07 14.07 4.84
CA ALA A 139 -3.40 15.15 5.58
C ALA A 139 -3.90 16.54 5.14
N GLY A 140 -4.18 16.74 3.86
CA GLY A 140 -4.78 17.98 3.34
C GLY A 140 -6.19 18.22 3.89
N GLN A 141 -7.05 17.20 3.86
CA GLN A 141 -8.41 17.28 4.40
C GLN A 141 -8.42 17.53 5.91
N GLU A 142 -7.54 16.86 6.66
CA GLU A 142 -7.41 17.09 8.11
C GLU A 142 -6.89 18.50 8.41
N ALA A 143 -5.91 18.99 7.66
CA ALA A 143 -5.40 20.35 7.81
C ALA A 143 -6.50 21.40 7.52
N GLU A 144 -7.28 21.21 6.46
CA GLU A 144 -8.42 22.09 6.16
C GLU A 144 -9.49 22.04 7.25
N ALA A 145 -9.80 20.86 7.78
CA ALA A 145 -10.75 20.70 8.87
C ALA A 145 -10.28 21.41 10.16
N ILE A 146 -8.99 21.28 10.50
CA ILE A 146 -8.39 21.97 11.64
C ILE A 146 -8.44 23.49 11.45
N LEU A 147 -8.09 23.99 10.25
CA LEU A 147 -8.15 25.41 9.94
C LEU A 147 -9.58 25.95 10.01
N ALA A 148 -10.57 25.22 9.48
CA ALA A 148 -11.98 25.59 9.56
C ALA A 148 -12.47 25.64 11.02
N ALA A 149 -12.12 24.64 11.84
CA ALA A 149 -12.46 24.62 13.25
C ALA A 149 -11.77 25.75 14.03
N SER A 150 -10.51 26.06 13.70
CA SER A 150 -9.76 27.18 14.28
C SER A 150 -10.39 28.53 13.93
N ARG A 151 -10.75 28.75 12.66
CA ARG A 151 -11.44 29.97 12.21
C ARG A 151 -12.77 30.18 12.94
N LYS A 152 -13.59 29.13 13.05
CA LYS A 152 -14.86 29.21 13.79
C LYS A 152 -14.64 29.57 15.27
N LYS A 153 -13.62 29.01 15.91
CA LYS A 153 -13.27 29.37 17.29
C LYS A 153 -12.79 30.81 17.41
N ALA A 154 -11.99 31.28 16.45
CA ALA A 154 -11.52 32.66 16.40
C ALA A 154 -12.69 33.64 16.22
N GLU A 155 -13.64 33.35 15.33
CA GLU A 155 -14.85 34.17 15.14
C GLU A 155 -15.71 34.24 16.41
N ILE A 156 -15.89 33.12 17.11
CA ILE A 156 -16.62 33.09 18.39
C ILE A 156 -15.89 33.95 19.44
N ALA A 157 -14.57 33.81 19.55
CA ALA A 157 -13.78 34.59 20.50
C ALA A 157 -13.83 36.09 20.17
N GLU A 158 -13.73 36.46 18.90
CA GLU A 158 -13.86 37.85 18.44
C GLU A 158 -15.26 38.41 18.76
N GLY A 159 -16.31 37.61 18.55
CA GLY A 159 -17.67 37.96 18.92
C GLY A 159 -17.84 38.19 20.43
N GLN A 160 -17.26 37.32 21.25
CA GLN A 160 -17.28 37.46 22.72
C GLN A 160 -16.51 38.71 23.19
N VAL A 161 -15.33 38.96 22.62
CA VAL A 161 -14.53 40.17 22.93
C VAL A 161 -15.28 41.43 22.55
N ARG A 162 -15.91 41.47 21.37
CA ARG A 162 -16.75 42.61 20.96
C ARG A 162 -17.90 42.85 21.92
N LEU A 163 -18.62 41.80 22.31
CA LEU A 163 -19.73 41.90 23.26
C LEU A 163 -19.23 42.39 24.63
N GLN A 164 -18.12 41.86 25.14
CA GLN A 164 -17.53 42.30 26.39
C GLN A 164 -17.08 43.76 26.34
N ALA A 165 -16.47 44.19 25.23
CA ALA A 165 -16.07 45.58 25.03
C ALA A 165 -17.29 46.52 25.02
N GLN A 166 -18.38 46.13 24.36
CA GLN A 166 -19.64 46.90 24.37
C GLN A 166 -20.21 47.02 25.78
N LEU A 167 -20.27 45.92 26.53
CA LEU A 167 -20.74 45.95 27.93
C LEU A 167 -19.86 46.83 28.82
N MET A 168 -18.53 46.81 28.63
CA MET A 168 -17.61 47.68 29.36
C MET A 168 -17.83 49.16 29.02
N LEU A 169 -18.06 49.48 27.73
CA LEU A 169 -18.37 50.84 27.30
C LEU A 169 -19.69 51.34 27.89
N GLU A 170 -20.74 50.52 27.89
CA GLU A 170 -22.02 50.87 28.51
C GLU A 170 -21.89 51.08 30.02
N LYS A 171 -21.15 50.19 30.70
CA LYS A 171 -20.87 50.34 32.13
C LYS A 171 -20.10 51.63 32.43
N ALA A 172 -19.05 51.91 31.66
CA ALA A 172 -18.25 53.13 31.81
C ALA A 172 -19.12 54.39 31.56
N ARG A 173 -19.98 54.35 30.54
CA ARG A 173 -20.92 55.44 30.24
C ARG A 173 -21.90 55.68 31.40
N SER A 174 -22.47 54.62 31.96
CA SER A 174 -23.37 54.71 33.10
C SER A 174 -22.68 55.29 34.34
N GLN A 175 -21.44 54.84 34.61
CA GLN A 175 -20.62 55.39 35.69
C GLN A 175 -20.31 56.88 35.48
N LEU A 176 -19.87 57.27 34.29
CA LEU A 176 -19.62 58.67 33.95
C LEU A 176 -20.89 59.53 34.11
N GLN A 177 -22.03 59.03 33.66
CA GLN A 177 -23.30 59.75 33.83
C GLN A 177 -23.66 59.93 35.31
N GLY A 178 -23.39 58.92 36.15
CA GLY A 178 -23.52 59.02 37.60
C GLY A 178 -22.60 60.09 38.20
N HIS A 179 -21.33 60.07 37.83
CA HIS A 179 -20.35 61.07 38.28
C HIS A 179 -20.73 62.50 37.86
N ILE A 180 -21.09 62.70 36.59
CA ILE A 180 -21.53 64.00 36.06
C ILE A 180 -22.76 64.52 36.83
N ARG A 181 -23.75 63.66 37.09
CA ARG A 181 -24.94 64.04 37.88
C ARG A 181 -24.57 64.42 39.30
N HIS A 182 -23.69 63.64 39.93
CA HIS A 182 -23.25 63.89 41.30
C HIS A 182 -22.46 65.21 41.39
N GLU A 183 -21.42 65.39 40.56
CA GLU A 183 -20.64 66.63 40.50
C GLU A 183 -21.49 67.84 40.13
N GLY A 184 -22.43 67.69 39.20
CA GLY A 184 -23.39 68.73 38.86
C GLY A 184 -24.22 69.13 40.07
N SER A 185 -24.77 68.15 40.81
CA SER A 185 -25.55 68.42 42.03
C SER A 185 -24.72 69.09 43.12
N GLU A 186 -23.45 68.70 43.30
CA GLU A 186 -22.52 69.31 44.24
C GLU A 186 -22.17 70.74 43.84
N ALA A 187 -21.90 70.99 42.55
CA ALA A 187 -21.65 72.32 42.03
C ALA A 187 -22.87 73.24 42.23
N TYR A 188 -24.08 72.75 41.95
CA TYR A 188 -25.31 73.49 42.24
C TYR A 188 -25.49 73.79 43.73
N ARG A 189 -25.18 72.84 44.63
CA ARG A 189 -25.23 73.08 46.08
C ARG A 189 -24.22 74.12 46.53
N ARG A 190 -22.98 74.07 46.01
CA ARG A 190 -21.93 75.06 46.31
C ARG A 190 -22.35 76.46 45.87
N LEU A 191 -22.88 76.60 44.65
CA LEU A 191 -23.40 77.88 44.16
C LEU A 191 -24.60 78.36 44.98
N LEU A 192 -25.53 77.46 45.33
CA LEU A 192 -26.68 77.82 46.16
C LEU A 192 -26.25 78.28 47.55
N ASN A 193 -25.26 77.64 48.16
CA ASN A 193 -24.73 78.04 49.45
C ASN A 193 -24.02 79.39 49.35
N ALA A 194 -23.16 79.59 48.35
CA ALA A 194 -22.52 80.88 48.11
C ALA A 194 -23.54 82.02 47.90
N LEU A 195 -24.65 81.76 47.19
CA LEU A 195 -25.74 82.72 47.03
C LEU A 195 -26.48 82.99 48.35
N LYS A 196 -26.69 81.97 49.19
CA LYS A 196 -27.27 82.15 50.53
C LYS A 196 -26.35 82.97 51.42
N ASP A 197 -25.06 82.67 51.42
CA ASP A 197 -24.05 83.40 52.20
C ASP A 197 -24.03 84.87 51.78
N LEU A 198 -24.00 85.16 50.47
CA LEU A 198 -24.13 86.52 49.94
C LEU A 198 -25.44 87.19 50.36
N GLY A 199 -26.56 86.45 50.36
CA GLY A 199 -27.85 86.95 50.84
C GLY A 199 -27.83 87.33 52.33
N THR A 200 -27.21 86.51 53.17
CA THR A 200 -27.03 86.82 54.60
C THR A 200 -26.11 88.01 54.82
N GLU A 201 -25.07 88.17 53.99
CA GLU A 201 -24.16 89.30 54.05
C GLU A 201 -24.83 90.59 53.58
N ALA A 202 -25.67 90.52 52.54
CA ALA A 202 -26.50 91.63 52.10
C ALA A 202 -27.52 92.05 53.17
N GLN A 203 -28.19 91.10 53.84
CA GLN A 203 -29.09 91.38 54.96
C GLN A 203 -28.34 92.02 56.14
N ARG A 204 -27.15 91.50 56.48
CA ARG A 204 -26.32 92.08 57.52
C ARG A 204 -25.91 93.51 57.17
N LEU A 205 -25.54 93.77 55.92
CA LEU A 205 -25.25 95.12 55.45
C LEU A 205 -26.50 96.00 55.56
N GLU A 206 -27.67 95.51 55.15
CA GLU A 206 -28.94 96.24 55.29
C GLU A 206 -29.24 96.58 56.76
N ASP A 207 -29.08 95.63 57.69
CA ASP A 207 -29.23 95.86 59.13
C ASP A 207 -28.21 96.88 59.64
N GLU A 208 -26.95 96.80 59.21
CA GLU A 208 -25.91 97.79 59.53
C GLU A 208 -26.27 99.18 58.98
N TRP A 209 -26.80 99.24 57.76
CA TRP A 209 -27.29 100.46 57.12
C TRP A 209 -28.53 101.02 57.80
N GLN A 210 -29.44 100.22 58.36
CA GLN A 210 -30.58 100.70 59.14
C GLN A 210 -30.18 101.16 60.54
N ARG A 211 -29.14 100.55 61.13
CA ARG A 211 -28.58 100.95 62.43
C ARG A 211 -27.74 102.23 62.35
N ARG A 212 -27.12 102.53 61.21
CA ARG A 212 -26.34 103.77 61.01
C ARG A 212 -27.16 105.06 61.16
N PRO A 213 -28.36 105.21 60.56
CA PRO A 213 -29.26 106.33 60.83
C PRO A 213 -29.60 106.39 62.32
N ALA A 214 -29.95 105.27 62.97
CA ALA A 214 -30.26 105.27 64.40
C ALA A 214 -29.09 105.75 65.27
N ARG A 215 -27.84 105.39 64.93
CA ARG A 215 -26.64 105.92 65.60
C ARG A 215 -26.37 107.40 65.29
N LEU A 216 -26.61 107.84 64.06
CA LEU A 216 -26.50 109.26 63.67
C LEU A 216 -27.56 110.15 64.34
N TRP A 217 -28.62 109.57 64.91
CA TRP A 217 -29.62 110.28 65.72
C TRP A 217 -29.41 110.09 67.25
N GLU A 218 -28.57 109.14 67.70
CA GLU A 218 -28.18 108.98 69.11
C GLU A 218 -26.88 109.70 69.46
N GLU A 219 -25.96 109.89 68.50
CA GLU A 219 -24.84 110.81 68.63
C GLU A 219 -25.29 112.22 68.25
N ASP A 220 -25.84 112.93 69.25
CA ASP A 220 -25.79 114.39 69.33
C ASP A 220 -24.32 114.84 69.24
N ASP A 221 -23.79 114.97 68.03
CA ASP A 221 -22.53 115.66 67.77
C ASP A 221 -22.63 116.45 66.46
N PHE A 222 -23.64 117.32 66.37
CA PHE A 222 -23.49 118.57 65.62
C PHE A 222 -22.65 119.57 66.42
N LYS A 223 -21.39 119.23 66.68
CA LYS A 223 -20.36 120.23 66.96
C LYS A 223 -19.80 120.73 65.64
N VAL A 224 -20.48 121.73 65.10
CA VAL A 224 -19.87 122.69 64.17
C VAL A 224 -18.75 123.39 64.94
N ILE A 225 -17.53 122.91 64.81
CA ILE A 225 -16.33 123.69 65.08
C ILE A 225 -15.77 124.08 63.70
N LEU A 226 -16.27 125.21 63.22
CA LEU A 226 -15.48 126.08 62.35
C LEU A 226 -14.34 126.58 63.23
N ASP A 227 -13.12 126.20 62.89
CA ASP A 227 -11.94 127.07 62.86
C ASP A 227 -10.76 126.21 62.40
N ALA A 228 -10.55 126.25 61.07
CA ALA A 228 -9.27 125.96 60.47
C ALA A 228 -8.58 127.32 60.30
N ASP A 229 -7.59 127.60 61.12
CA ASP A 229 -6.43 128.38 60.71
C ASP A 229 -5.19 127.91 61.49
N ASP A 230 -4.09 127.89 60.74
CA ASP A 230 -2.69 127.79 61.14
C ASP A 230 -2.04 126.42 61.41
N LEU A 231 -1.44 125.92 60.32
CA LEU A 231 0.02 125.73 60.13
C LEU A 231 0.76 124.87 61.17
N ASP A 232 1.21 123.67 60.78
CA ASP A 232 2.51 123.49 60.10
C ASP A 232 2.83 122.00 59.86
N SER A 233 3.44 121.73 58.72
CA SER A 233 4.11 120.46 58.35
C SER A 233 5.43 120.30 59.16
N PRO A 234 6.22 119.19 59.16
CA PRO A 234 6.41 118.25 58.04
C PRO A 234 6.85 116.79 58.35
N THR A 235 7.07 116.06 57.25
CA THR A 235 7.96 114.88 57.03
C THR A 235 7.45 113.46 57.30
N GLY A 236 7.74 112.56 56.34
CA GLY A 236 8.25 111.23 56.69
C GLY A 236 7.68 109.99 56.00
N THR A 237 8.01 109.81 54.70
CA THR A 237 8.56 108.57 54.10
C THR A 237 7.97 107.16 54.32
N GLY A 238 7.60 106.52 53.20
CA GLY A 238 7.87 105.10 52.85
C GLY A 238 6.86 104.05 53.35
N ARG A 239 6.64 102.88 52.73
CA ARG A 239 7.20 102.16 51.57
C ARG A 239 6.53 100.76 51.57
N SER A 240 6.40 100.12 50.38
CA SER A 240 6.19 98.67 50.10
C SER A 240 4.82 98.06 50.49
N GLY A 241 4.17 97.20 49.71
CA GLY A 241 4.60 96.36 48.59
C GLY A 241 4.93 94.93 49.04
N ALA A 242 4.07 93.94 48.70
CA ALA A 242 4.35 92.49 48.61
C ALA A 242 3.10 91.84 47.96
N VAL A 243 3.17 91.39 46.69
CA VAL A 243 3.48 90.02 46.22
C VAL A 243 2.49 88.99 46.73
#